data_AF-A0A849MG08-F1
#
_entry.id   AF-A0A849MG08-F1
#
_cell.length_a   1.000
_cell.length_b   1.000
_cell.length_c   1.000
_cell.angle_alpha   90.00
_cell.angle_beta   90.00
_cell.angle_gamma   90.00
#
_symmetry.space_group_name_H-M   'P 1'
#
loop_
_entity.id
_entity.type
_entity.pdbx_description
1 polymer ?
#
loop_
_entity_poly.entity_id
_entity_poly.type
_entity_poly.pdbx_seq_one_letter_code
_entity_poly.pdbx_strand_id
1 'polypeptide(L)'
;MSAFKSVPFNIVIPARYASTRLPGKSLLKIRDKPLIQHVFETASNTQAKNIVIATDNDEIENVAKSFGANVVMTSENHQSGTDRIAEVVKILQLNEDEIVVNLQGDEYGLPASLVEQVASNLFDNPDKQLATLCEAITSMEDYTNPNVVKVVFDKNNTALYFSRSPVPADRSGGLPEQAFRHIGLYAYRAGYLQEFTELPACELENIEALEQLRVLYNGGKIHVAVAVAEAGLGIDTAEDLAMARAGN
;
A
#
# COMPACT_ATOMS: atom_id res chain seq x y z
N MET A 1 -4.34 -23.44 0.87
CA MET A 1 -2.99 -23.56 0.27
C MET A 1 -2.74 -22.28 -0.50
N SER A 2 -1.66 -21.55 -0.22
CA SER A 2 -1.36 -20.29 -0.93
C SER A 2 -1.19 -20.58 -2.42
N ALA A 3 -1.83 -19.76 -3.26
CA ALA A 3 -1.68 -19.83 -4.72
C ALA A 3 -0.33 -19.26 -5.19
N PHE A 4 0.46 -18.70 -4.28
CA PHE A 4 1.74 -18.06 -4.56
C PHE A 4 2.90 -18.89 -4.02
N LYS A 5 4.07 -18.74 -4.65
CA LYS A 5 5.31 -19.31 -4.16
C LYS A 5 5.62 -18.67 -2.80
N SER A 6 5.92 -19.49 -1.80
CA SER A 6 6.41 -19.00 -0.51
C SER A 6 7.76 -18.29 -0.72
N VAL A 7 7.75 -16.97 -0.66
CA VAL A 7 8.94 -16.12 -0.76
C VAL A 7 9.22 -15.44 0.59
N PRO A 8 10.47 -15.14 0.92
CA PRO A 8 10.80 -14.40 2.13
C PRO A 8 10.45 -12.91 1.97
N PHE A 9 9.62 -12.36 2.86
CA PHE A 9 9.33 -10.93 2.91
C PHE A 9 9.01 -10.46 4.33
N ASN A 10 9.09 -9.15 4.55
CA ASN A 10 8.74 -8.45 5.78
C ASN A 10 7.49 -7.59 5.53
N ILE A 11 6.69 -7.34 6.56
CA ILE A 11 5.57 -6.41 6.52
C ILE A 11 5.84 -5.25 7.48
N VAL A 12 5.67 -4.03 6.99
CA VAL A 12 5.64 -2.82 7.83
C VAL A 12 4.26 -2.19 7.68
N ILE A 13 3.61 -1.94 8.83
CA ILE A 13 2.30 -1.31 8.93
C ILE A 13 2.50 0.11 9.47
N PRO A 14 2.55 1.15 8.61
CA PRO A 14 2.65 2.53 9.09
C PRO A 14 1.33 2.97 9.73
N ALA A 15 1.42 3.50 10.95
CA ALA A 15 0.28 3.98 11.72
C ALA A 15 0.62 5.31 12.40
N ARG A 16 0.14 6.42 11.83
CA ARG A 16 0.27 7.76 12.43
C ARG A 16 -0.96 8.11 13.25
N TYR A 17 -0.77 8.86 14.33
CA TYR A 17 -1.90 9.40 15.09
C TYR A 17 -2.57 10.58 14.35
N ALA A 18 -1.76 11.42 13.71
CA ALA A 18 -2.23 12.62 13.01
C ALA A 18 -2.94 12.25 11.70
N SER A 19 -4.26 12.30 11.71
CA SER A 19 -5.11 12.21 10.52
C SER A 19 -6.11 13.37 10.57
N THR A 20 -6.05 14.25 9.58
CA THR A 20 -6.87 15.48 9.55
C THR A 20 -8.34 15.19 9.29
N ARG A 21 -8.62 14.22 8.41
CA ARG A 21 -9.99 13.80 8.05
C ARG A 21 -10.63 12.90 9.11
N LEU A 22 -9.82 12.09 9.80
CA LEU A 22 -10.30 11.14 10.79
C LEU A 22 -9.29 11.02 11.95
N PRO A 23 -9.34 11.90 12.96
CA PRO A 23 -8.39 11.92 14.07
C PRO A 23 -8.32 10.59 14.84
N GLY A 24 -7.11 10.13 15.18
CA GLY A 24 -6.93 8.87 15.91
C GLY A 24 -7.36 7.63 15.12
N LYS A 25 -7.46 7.73 13.79
CA LYS A 25 -7.98 6.69 12.87
C LYS A 25 -7.59 5.27 13.26
N SER A 26 -6.29 5.00 13.46
CA SER A 26 -5.75 3.67 13.78
C SER A 26 -6.37 3.05 15.04
N LEU A 27 -6.81 3.87 15.99
CA LEU A 27 -7.37 3.46 17.27
C LEU A 27 -8.91 3.37 17.25
N LEU A 28 -9.55 3.87 16.20
CA LEU A 28 -11.01 3.81 16.08
C LEU A 28 -11.46 2.36 15.95
N LYS A 29 -12.46 1.98 16.74
CA LYS A 29 -12.94 0.61 16.79
C LYS A 29 -13.84 0.28 15.61
N ILE A 30 -13.63 -0.89 15.02
CA ILE A 30 -14.57 -1.57 14.16
C ILE A 30 -14.93 -2.86 14.89
N ARG A 31 -16.20 -2.97 15.31
CA ARG A 31 -16.63 -3.95 16.34
C ARG A 31 -15.82 -3.73 17.63
N ASP A 32 -15.23 -4.78 18.19
CA ASP A 32 -14.50 -4.72 19.46
C ASP A 32 -13.00 -4.40 19.33
N LYS A 33 -12.47 -4.36 18.10
CA LYS A 33 -11.04 -4.19 17.83
C LYS A 33 -10.75 -2.83 17.17
N PRO A 34 -9.63 -2.16 17.53
CA PRO A 34 -9.18 -0.97 16.81
C PRO A 34 -8.81 -1.33 15.36
N LEU A 35 -8.95 -0.38 14.44
CA LEU A 35 -8.61 -0.55 13.02
C LEU A 35 -7.23 -1.18 12.82
N ILE A 36 -6.22 -0.69 13.54
CA ILE A 36 -4.84 -1.20 13.42
C ILE A 36 -4.70 -2.68 13.79
N GLN A 37 -5.53 -3.18 14.71
CA GLN A 37 -5.52 -4.60 15.07
C GLN A 37 -6.07 -5.46 13.93
N HIS A 38 -7.12 -5.01 13.23
CA HIS A 38 -7.64 -5.73 12.06
C HIS A 38 -6.58 -5.86 10.97
N VAL A 39 -5.85 -4.78 10.69
CA VAL A 39 -4.74 -4.79 9.71
C VAL A 39 -3.61 -5.71 10.15
N PHE A 40 -3.23 -5.69 11.43
CA PHE A 40 -2.22 -6.60 11.98
C PHE A 40 -2.65 -8.08 11.91
N GLU A 41 -3.92 -8.38 12.13
CA GLU A 41 -4.47 -9.73 11.99
C GLU A 41 -4.44 -10.20 10.53
N THR A 42 -4.74 -9.33 9.56
CA THR A 42 -4.50 -9.61 8.14
C THR A 42 -3.04 -9.96 7.87
N ALA A 43 -2.10 -9.13 8.35
CA ALA A 43 -0.67 -9.39 8.18
C ALA A 43 -0.25 -10.73 8.81
N SER A 44 -0.80 -11.06 9.98
CA SER A 44 -0.49 -12.29 10.72
C SER A 44 -1.02 -13.55 10.04
N ASN A 45 -1.98 -13.42 9.13
CA ASN A 45 -2.48 -14.52 8.29
C ASN A 45 -1.64 -14.75 7.02
N THR A 46 -0.51 -14.05 6.87
CA THR A 46 0.44 -14.23 5.77
C THR A 46 1.63 -15.10 6.20
N GLN A 47 2.51 -15.44 5.25
CA GLN A 47 3.79 -16.09 5.51
C GLN A 47 4.96 -15.11 5.75
N ALA A 48 4.68 -13.86 6.14
CA ALA A 48 5.72 -12.87 6.41
C ALA A 48 6.70 -13.33 7.49
N LYS A 49 8.00 -13.07 7.30
CA LYS A 49 9.05 -13.36 8.28
C LYS A 49 8.93 -12.49 9.53
N ASN A 50 8.68 -11.20 9.30
CA ASN A 50 8.55 -10.19 10.34
C ASN A 50 7.34 -9.31 10.01
N ILE A 51 6.58 -8.95 11.04
CA ILE A 51 5.48 -8.00 10.96
C ILE A 51 5.73 -6.94 12.02
N VAL A 52 5.79 -5.68 11.61
CA VAL A 52 6.09 -4.54 12.49
C VAL A 52 5.08 -3.43 12.25
N ILE A 53 4.51 -2.90 13.32
CA ILE A 53 3.77 -1.63 13.29
C ILE A 53 4.77 -0.50 13.49
N ALA A 54 4.77 0.48 12.59
CA ALA A 54 5.63 1.64 12.65
C ALA A 54 4.79 2.88 13.03
N THR A 55 5.05 3.45 14.20
CA THR A 55 4.27 4.57 14.76
C THR A 55 5.17 5.63 15.37
N ASP A 56 4.66 6.85 15.50
CA ASP A 56 5.28 7.98 16.21
C ASP A 56 4.58 8.28 17.55
N ASN A 57 3.61 7.44 17.93
CA ASN A 57 2.68 7.73 19.01
C ASN A 57 2.60 6.58 20.03
N ASP A 58 2.79 6.95 21.30
CA ASP A 58 2.81 6.03 22.44
C ASP A 58 1.45 5.34 22.66
N GLU A 59 0.32 5.99 22.36
CA GLU A 59 -1.00 5.37 22.52
C GLU A 59 -1.19 4.24 21.51
N ILE A 60 -0.81 4.46 20.24
CA ILE A 60 -0.78 3.42 19.21
C ILE A 60 0.18 2.29 19.60
N GLU A 61 1.37 2.61 20.10
CA GLU A 61 2.32 1.61 20.57
C GLU A 61 1.74 0.73 21.69
N ASN A 62 1.15 1.34 22.71
CA ASN A 62 0.58 0.63 23.86
C ASN A 62 -0.58 -0.29 23.43
N VAL A 63 -1.47 0.21 22.57
CA VAL A 63 -2.57 -0.60 22.01
C VAL A 63 -2.01 -1.75 21.17
N ALA A 64 -1.02 -1.49 20.32
CA ALA A 64 -0.38 -2.51 19.49
C ALA A 64 0.29 -3.64 20.30
N LYS A 65 1.05 -3.27 21.33
CA LYS A 65 1.68 -4.24 22.24
C LYS A 65 0.64 -5.07 22.99
N SER A 66 -0.54 -4.51 23.30
CA SER A 66 -1.59 -5.23 24.03
C SER A 66 -2.18 -6.43 23.26
N PHE A 67 -2.09 -6.43 21.93
CA PHE A 67 -2.47 -7.56 21.08
C PHE A 67 -1.26 -8.34 20.52
N GLY A 68 -0.06 -8.12 21.08
CA GLY A 68 1.13 -8.91 20.78
C GLY A 68 1.90 -8.49 19.52
N ALA A 69 1.63 -7.31 18.96
CA ALA A 69 2.38 -6.83 17.81
C ALA A 69 3.77 -6.32 18.19
N ASN A 70 4.73 -6.56 17.30
CA ASN A 70 6.02 -5.86 17.34
C ASN A 70 5.82 -4.42 16.86
N VAL A 71 6.41 -3.48 17.59
CA VAL A 71 6.30 -2.06 17.28
C VAL A 71 7.69 -1.46 17.15
N VAL A 72 7.86 -0.61 16.15
CA VAL A 72 9.03 0.25 15.99
C VAL A 72 8.56 1.70 16.08
N MET A 73 9.10 2.41 17.06
CA MET A 73 8.92 3.86 17.16
C MET A 73 9.72 4.53 16.05
N THR A 74 9.09 5.47 15.37
CA THR A 74 9.61 6.18 14.20
C THR A 74 9.47 7.68 14.40
N SER A 75 10.23 8.46 13.63
CA SER A 75 10.22 9.92 13.70
C SER A 75 8.83 10.51 13.41
N GLU A 76 8.44 11.53 14.18
CA GLU A 76 7.24 12.33 13.94
C GLU A 76 7.38 13.26 12.71
N ASN A 77 8.61 13.45 12.21
CA ASN A 77 8.90 14.40 11.12
C ASN A 77 8.74 13.80 9.71
N HIS A 78 8.41 12.51 9.60
CA HIS A 78 8.20 11.84 8.32
C HIS A 78 7.03 12.46 7.55
N GLN A 79 7.26 12.75 6.27
CA GLN A 79 6.26 13.39 5.41
C GLN A 79 5.35 12.34 4.75
N SER A 80 5.88 11.15 4.46
CA SER A 80 5.13 10.05 3.87
C SER A 80 5.22 8.74 4.66
N GLY A 81 4.34 7.79 4.31
CA GLY A 81 4.43 6.42 4.82
C GLY A 81 5.69 5.72 4.34
N THR A 82 6.18 6.05 3.15
CA THR A 82 7.38 5.45 2.57
C THR A 82 8.64 5.87 3.33
N ASP A 83 8.75 7.13 3.77
CA ASP A 83 9.86 7.60 4.63
C ASP A 83 9.92 6.81 5.95
N ARG A 84 8.75 6.59 6.56
CA ARG A 84 8.61 5.83 7.80
C ARG A 84 9.07 4.39 7.64
N ILE A 85 8.75 3.77 6.51
CA ILE A 85 9.17 2.39 6.22
C ILE A 85 10.67 2.34 5.98
N ALA A 86 11.26 3.33 5.31
CA ALA A 86 12.70 3.40 5.11
C ALA A 86 13.46 3.54 6.45
N GLU A 87 12.92 4.25 7.44
CA GLU A 87 13.49 4.27 8.79
C GLU A 87 13.42 2.88 9.45
N VAL A 88 12.28 2.19 9.36
CA VAL A 88 12.11 0.84 9.92
C VAL A 88 13.09 -0.14 9.29
N VAL A 89 13.33 -0.06 7.97
CA VAL A 89 14.36 -0.83 7.27
C VAL A 89 15.75 -0.64 7.89
N LYS A 90 16.13 0.61 8.21
CA LYS A 90 17.42 0.90 8.88
C LYS A 90 17.46 0.31 10.28
N ILE A 91 16.40 0.49 11.07
CA ILE A 91 16.32 0.01 12.45
C ILE A 91 16.43 -1.52 12.52
N LEU A 92 15.73 -2.21 11.62
CA LEU A 92 15.74 -3.68 11.53
C LEU A 92 16.99 -4.23 10.81
N GLN A 93 17.84 -3.36 10.24
CA GLN A 93 19.05 -3.73 9.50
C GLN A 93 18.77 -4.75 8.40
N LEU A 94 17.68 -4.57 7.65
CA LEU A 94 17.33 -5.47 6.57
C LEU A 94 18.35 -5.35 5.43
N ASN A 95 18.67 -6.48 4.79
CA ASN A 95 19.57 -6.49 3.63
C ASN A 95 18.89 -5.82 2.43
N GLU A 96 19.67 -5.22 1.54
CA GLU A 96 19.16 -4.42 0.41
C GLU A 96 18.21 -5.17 -0.53
N ASP A 97 18.40 -6.48 -0.67
CA ASP A 97 17.64 -7.37 -1.52
C ASP A 97 16.34 -7.90 -0.89
N GLU A 98 16.15 -7.67 0.42
CA GLU A 98 14.94 -8.09 1.12
C GLU A 98 13.70 -7.33 0.66
N ILE A 99 12.57 -8.03 0.65
CA ILE A 99 11.28 -7.46 0.27
C ILE A 99 10.56 -6.96 1.50
N VAL A 100 10.03 -5.74 1.40
CA VAL A 100 9.22 -5.09 2.42
C VAL A 100 7.87 -4.73 1.81
N VAL A 101 6.80 -5.34 2.32
CA VAL A 101 5.43 -4.96 1.98
C VAL A 101 4.98 -3.83 2.89
N ASN A 102 4.59 -2.73 2.26
CA ASN A 102 3.90 -1.61 2.88
C ASN A 102 2.41 -1.94 2.95
N LEU A 103 1.95 -2.40 4.12
CA LEU A 103 0.55 -2.65 4.39
C LEU A 103 -0.01 -1.45 5.16
N GLN A 104 -0.73 -0.55 4.49
CA GLN A 104 -1.24 0.67 5.13
C GLN A 104 -2.14 0.34 6.33
N GLY A 105 -1.97 1.09 7.43
CA GLY A 105 -2.68 0.88 8.69
C GLY A 105 -4.19 1.20 8.67
N ASP A 106 -4.71 1.58 7.51
CA ASP A 106 -6.10 1.96 7.28
C ASP A 106 -6.86 1.04 6.29
N GLU A 107 -6.22 -0.03 5.82
CA GLU A 107 -6.79 -0.99 4.87
C GLU A 107 -7.61 -2.08 5.58
N TYR A 108 -8.89 -1.80 5.83
CA TYR A 108 -9.78 -2.74 6.51
C TYR A 108 -10.24 -3.85 5.57
N GLY A 109 -10.01 -5.10 5.96
CA GLY A 109 -10.50 -6.27 5.21
C GLY A 109 -9.66 -6.64 3.98
N LEU A 110 -8.47 -6.05 3.80
CA LEU A 110 -7.55 -6.47 2.74
C LEU A 110 -7.20 -7.96 2.90
N PRO A 111 -7.35 -8.80 1.84
CA PRO A 111 -7.00 -10.21 1.93
C PRO A 111 -5.49 -10.45 2.04
N ALA A 112 -5.09 -11.38 2.91
CA ALA A 112 -3.69 -11.83 3.05
C ALA A 112 -3.11 -12.34 1.71
N SER A 113 -3.94 -12.89 0.83
CA SER A 113 -3.51 -13.33 -0.51
C SER A 113 -2.98 -12.20 -1.38
N LEU A 114 -3.48 -10.95 -1.22
CA LEU A 114 -2.97 -9.80 -1.97
C LEU A 114 -1.59 -9.36 -1.47
N VAL A 115 -1.36 -9.46 -0.15
CA VAL A 115 -0.05 -9.22 0.46
C VAL A 115 0.98 -10.24 -0.04
N GLU A 116 0.62 -11.52 -0.09
CA GLU A 116 1.49 -12.56 -0.65
C GLU A 116 1.72 -12.36 -2.16
N GLN A 117 0.68 -11.97 -2.91
CA GLN A 117 0.77 -11.69 -4.35
C GLN A 117 1.80 -10.59 -4.63
N VAL A 118 1.69 -9.43 -3.99
CA VAL A 118 2.57 -8.29 -4.27
C VAL A 118 4.02 -8.60 -3.90
N ALA A 119 4.23 -9.36 -2.81
CA ALA A 119 5.56 -9.82 -2.41
C ALA A 119 6.17 -10.78 -3.45
N SER A 120 5.40 -11.80 -3.88
CA SER A 120 5.85 -12.76 -4.91
C SER A 120 6.14 -12.06 -6.22
N ASN A 121 5.29 -11.11 -6.63
CA ASN A 121 5.48 -10.34 -7.85
C ASN A 121 6.83 -9.60 -7.85
N LEU A 122 7.17 -8.91 -6.75
CA LEU A 122 8.48 -8.24 -6.69
C LEU A 122 9.65 -9.25 -6.65
N PHE A 123 9.48 -10.36 -5.95
CA PHE A 123 10.49 -11.42 -5.88
C PHE A 123 10.84 -11.98 -7.26
N ASP A 124 9.81 -12.27 -8.06
CA ASP A 124 9.96 -12.87 -9.39
C ASP A 124 10.41 -11.86 -10.48
N ASN A 125 10.45 -10.56 -10.16
CA ASN A 125 10.82 -9.49 -11.09
C ASN A 125 12.05 -8.69 -10.58
N PRO A 126 13.27 -9.26 -10.65
CA PRO A 126 14.49 -8.65 -10.12
C PRO A 126 14.86 -7.31 -10.76
N ASP A 127 14.38 -7.02 -11.97
CA ASP A 127 14.64 -5.75 -12.67
C ASP A 127 13.74 -4.59 -12.22
N LYS A 128 12.84 -4.82 -11.24
CA LYS A 128 11.87 -3.83 -10.74
C LYS A 128 12.24 -3.37 -9.34
N GLN A 129 12.03 -2.09 -9.10
CA GLN A 129 12.28 -1.44 -7.81
C GLN A 129 11.18 -1.76 -6.79
N LEU A 130 9.93 -1.82 -7.25
CA LEU A 130 8.77 -2.12 -6.44
C LEU A 130 7.66 -2.80 -7.26
N ALA A 131 6.70 -3.38 -6.56
CA ALA A 131 5.49 -3.97 -7.15
C ALA A 131 4.23 -3.41 -6.48
N THR A 132 3.14 -3.35 -7.23
CA THR A 132 1.79 -2.99 -6.75
C THR A 132 0.73 -3.82 -7.48
N LEU A 133 -0.53 -3.64 -7.12
CA LEU A 133 -1.68 -4.33 -7.69
C LEU A 133 -2.70 -3.36 -8.31
N CYS A 134 -3.58 -3.91 -9.14
CA CYS A 134 -4.70 -3.19 -9.71
C CYS A 134 -5.96 -4.07 -9.83
N GLU A 135 -7.11 -3.43 -10.04
CA GLU A 135 -8.41 -4.08 -10.23
C GLU A 135 -9.09 -3.51 -11.47
N ALA A 136 -9.88 -4.35 -12.15
CA ALA A 136 -10.68 -3.90 -13.28
C ALA A 136 -11.72 -2.88 -12.81
N ILE A 137 -11.81 -1.75 -13.50
CA ILE A 137 -12.90 -0.79 -13.31
C ILE A 137 -14.10 -1.26 -14.11
N THR A 138 -15.25 -1.36 -13.47
CA THR A 138 -16.49 -1.88 -14.08
C THR A 138 -17.56 -0.81 -14.29
N SER A 139 -17.31 0.42 -13.85
CA SER A 139 -18.24 1.55 -13.94
C SER A 139 -17.58 2.79 -14.56
N MET A 140 -18.35 3.54 -15.37
CA MET A 140 -17.89 4.83 -15.88
C MET A 140 -17.74 5.88 -14.79
N GLU A 141 -18.50 5.74 -13.70
CA GLU A 141 -18.41 6.60 -12.52
C GLU A 141 -17.01 6.49 -11.89
N ASP A 142 -16.56 5.29 -11.57
CA ASP A 142 -15.22 5.06 -11.00
C ASP A 142 -14.11 5.44 -11.98
N TYR A 143 -14.28 5.14 -13.26
CA TYR A 143 -13.30 5.44 -14.29
C TYR A 143 -13.03 6.95 -14.41
N THR A 144 -14.09 7.76 -14.31
CA THR A 144 -14.01 9.22 -14.41
C THR A 144 -13.78 9.92 -13.06
N ASN A 145 -13.89 9.21 -11.95
CA ASN A 145 -13.67 9.75 -10.61
C ASN A 145 -12.16 10.04 -10.37
N PRO A 146 -11.76 11.29 -10.08
CA PRO A 146 -10.35 11.65 -9.82
C PRO A 146 -9.79 11.11 -8.49
N ASN A 147 -10.66 10.63 -7.59
CA ASN A 147 -10.23 9.94 -6.37
C ASN A 147 -9.82 8.48 -6.65
N VAL A 148 -10.28 7.91 -7.76
CA VAL A 148 -9.89 6.58 -8.23
C VAL A 148 -8.66 6.75 -9.12
N VAL A 149 -7.50 6.29 -8.64
CA VAL A 149 -6.25 6.36 -9.41
C VAL A 149 -6.28 5.26 -10.47
N LYS A 150 -6.12 5.65 -11.74
CA LYS A 150 -6.00 4.71 -12.87
C LYS A 150 -4.54 4.35 -13.08
N VAL A 151 -4.30 3.13 -13.58
CA VAL A 151 -2.98 2.67 -13.98
C VAL A 151 -3.02 2.02 -15.36
N VAL A 152 -2.02 2.33 -16.17
CA VAL A 152 -1.74 1.64 -17.44
C VAL A 152 -0.36 1.02 -17.38
N PHE A 153 -0.22 -0.20 -17.92
CA PHE A 153 1.00 -0.98 -17.87
C PHE A 153 1.21 -1.77 -19.17
N ASP A 154 2.46 -2.14 -19.43
CA ASP A 154 2.84 -2.86 -20.65
C ASP A 154 2.54 -4.37 -20.57
N LYS A 155 2.78 -5.08 -21.67
CA LYS A 155 2.61 -6.54 -21.76
C LYS A 155 3.48 -7.36 -20.80
N ASN A 156 4.49 -6.74 -20.18
CA ASN A 156 5.40 -7.35 -19.22
C ASN A 156 5.06 -6.89 -17.79
N ASN A 157 3.84 -6.41 -17.56
CA ASN A 157 3.37 -5.95 -16.26
C ASN A 157 4.23 -4.81 -15.68
N THR A 158 4.78 -3.94 -16.52
CA THR A 158 5.51 -2.74 -16.09
C THR A 158 4.62 -1.52 -16.21
N ALA A 159 4.42 -0.78 -15.11
CA ALA A 159 3.67 0.47 -15.14
C ALA A 159 4.24 1.43 -16.19
N LEU A 160 3.36 1.97 -17.03
CA LEU A 160 3.66 3.04 -17.95
C LEU A 160 3.32 4.39 -17.31
N TYR A 161 2.16 4.49 -16.63
CA TYR A 161 1.73 5.72 -15.96
C TYR A 161 0.62 5.44 -14.94
N PHE A 162 0.55 6.31 -13.92
CA PHE A 162 -0.57 6.40 -12.97
C PHE A 162 -1.19 7.79 -13.10
N SER A 163 -2.52 7.88 -13.07
CA SER A 163 -3.20 9.17 -13.19
C SER A 163 -4.53 9.21 -12.47
N ARG A 164 -4.91 10.38 -11.98
CA ARG A 164 -6.30 10.66 -11.58
C ARG A 164 -7.20 10.90 -12.79
N SER A 165 -6.62 11.22 -13.95
CA SER A 165 -7.35 11.33 -15.22
C SER A 165 -7.76 9.95 -15.76
N PRO A 166 -8.84 9.86 -16.56
CA PRO A 166 -9.24 8.62 -17.20
C PRO A 166 -8.17 8.16 -18.20
N VAL A 167 -7.51 7.04 -17.90
CA VAL A 167 -6.51 6.39 -18.76
C VAL A 167 -6.71 4.87 -18.77
N PRO A 168 -6.55 4.19 -19.91
CA PRO A 168 -6.27 4.74 -21.24
C PRO A 168 -7.53 5.39 -21.83
N ALA A 169 -7.40 6.49 -22.59
CA ALA A 169 -8.55 7.08 -23.27
C ALA A 169 -9.12 6.12 -24.32
N ASP A 170 -10.43 5.87 -24.28
CA ASP A 170 -11.13 5.15 -25.35
C ASP A 170 -11.64 6.13 -26.41
N ARG A 171 -11.18 5.97 -27.65
CA ARG A 171 -11.61 6.77 -28.79
C ARG A 171 -13.10 6.63 -29.09
N SER A 172 -13.72 5.50 -28.73
CA SER A 172 -15.15 5.28 -28.89
C SER A 172 -16.01 6.01 -27.84
N GLY A 173 -15.39 6.45 -26.75
CA GLY A 173 -16.06 7.11 -25.61
C GLY A 173 -16.65 6.17 -24.58
N GLY A 174 -16.40 4.86 -24.69
CA GLY A 174 -16.84 3.84 -23.73
C GLY A 174 -15.88 3.66 -22.56
N LEU A 175 -16.25 2.75 -21.65
CA LEU A 175 -15.34 2.25 -20.63
C LEU A 175 -14.35 1.29 -21.30
N PRO A 176 -13.04 1.60 -21.33
CA PRO A 176 -12.07 0.68 -21.91
C PRO A 176 -11.99 -0.63 -21.11
N GLU A 177 -11.86 -1.77 -21.79
CA GLU A 177 -11.62 -3.06 -21.13
C GLU A 177 -10.31 -3.09 -20.31
N GLN A 178 -9.36 -2.21 -20.64
CA GLN A 178 -8.09 -2.04 -19.95
C GLN A 178 -8.12 -0.90 -18.93
N ALA A 179 -9.31 -0.53 -18.43
CA ALA A 179 -9.45 0.42 -17.34
C ALA A 179 -9.16 -0.28 -16.00
N PHE A 180 -8.06 0.10 -15.36
CA PHE A 180 -7.66 -0.48 -14.08
C PHE A 180 -7.53 0.58 -13.00
N ARG A 181 -8.09 0.30 -11.83
CA ARG A 181 -7.88 1.05 -10.60
C ARG A 181 -6.61 0.53 -9.93
N HIS A 182 -5.71 1.42 -9.57
CA HIS A 182 -4.56 1.11 -8.74
C HIS A 182 -4.97 0.83 -7.28
N ILE A 183 -4.42 -0.22 -6.68
CA ILE A 183 -4.55 -0.52 -5.24
C ILE A 183 -3.30 -0.01 -4.53
N GLY A 184 -3.46 0.75 -3.45
CA GLY A 184 -2.37 1.33 -2.64
C GLY A 184 -1.51 0.35 -1.84
N LEU A 185 -1.39 -0.91 -2.29
CA LEU A 185 -0.60 -1.97 -1.66
C LEU A 185 0.72 -2.13 -2.42
N TYR A 186 1.83 -1.90 -1.74
CA TYR A 186 3.15 -1.91 -2.37
C TYR A 186 4.11 -2.90 -1.71
N ALA A 187 4.92 -3.57 -2.52
CA ALA A 187 6.15 -4.24 -2.08
C ALA A 187 7.35 -3.46 -2.62
N TYR A 188 8.36 -3.23 -1.78
CA TYR A 188 9.60 -2.56 -2.13
C TYR A 188 10.80 -3.45 -1.86
N ARG A 189 11.90 -3.20 -2.58
CA ARG A 189 13.23 -3.66 -2.15
C ARG A 189 13.72 -2.76 -1.03
N ALA A 190 14.24 -3.34 0.04
CA ALA A 190 14.75 -2.59 1.19
C ALA A 190 15.84 -1.59 0.80
N GLY A 191 16.74 -1.95 -0.11
CA GLY A 191 17.78 -1.06 -0.62
C GLY A 191 17.20 0.11 -1.43
N TYR A 192 16.16 -0.15 -2.23
CA TYR A 192 15.50 0.91 -3.00
C TYR A 192 14.73 1.90 -2.12
N LEU A 193 14.18 1.48 -0.99
CA LEU A 193 13.53 2.40 -0.05
C LEU A 193 14.49 3.50 0.43
N GLN A 194 15.77 3.19 0.60
CA GLN A 194 16.77 4.18 0.99
C GLN A 194 16.99 5.21 -0.12
N GLU A 195 17.26 4.73 -1.34
CA GLU A 195 17.39 5.58 -2.52
C GLU A 195 16.14 6.45 -2.72
N PHE A 196 14.96 5.85 -2.59
CA PHE A 196 13.68 6.53 -2.80
C PHE A 196 13.50 7.75 -1.89
N THR A 197 13.86 7.64 -0.61
CA THR A 197 13.75 8.76 0.35
C THR A 197 14.72 9.90 0.08
N GLU A 198 15.79 9.65 -0.70
CA GLU A 198 16.75 10.68 -1.10
C GLU A 198 16.34 11.37 -2.41
N LEU A 199 15.43 10.76 -3.19
CA LEU A 199 14.92 11.37 -4.42
C LEU A 199 14.01 12.57 -4.08
N PRO A 200 14.24 13.75 -4.68
CA PRO A 200 13.34 14.88 -4.53
C PRO A 200 11.98 14.56 -5.17
N ALA A 201 10.92 15.11 -4.59
CA ALA A 201 9.59 15.05 -5.18
C ALA A 201 9.61 15.61 -6.61
N CYS A 202 9.06 14.88 -7.57
CA CYS A 202 9.06 15.31 -8.97
C CYS A 202 7.82 16.15 -9.31
N GLU A 203 7.87 16.90 -10.42
CA GLU A 203 6.75 17.75 -10.84
C GLU A 203 5.46 16.95 -11.06
N LEU A 204 5.57 15.76 -11.66
CA LEU A 204 4.41 14.89 -11.92
C LEU A 204 3.78 14.37 -10.63
N GLU A 205 4.59 13.97 -9.66
CA GLU A 205 4.12 13.58 -8.33
C GLU A 205 3.33 14.73 -7.67
N ASN A 206 3.83 15.97 -7.75
CA ASN A 206 3.17 17.12 -7.15
C ASN A 206 1.85 17.49 -7.85
N ILE A 207 1.80 17.39 -9.18
CA ILE A 207 0.60 17.68 -9.97
C ILE A 207 -0.50 16.64 -9.72
N GLU A 208 -0.16 15.36 -9.76
CA GLU A 208 -1.13 14.26 -9.58
C GLU A 208 -1.36 13.92 -8.10
N ALA A 209 -0.52 14.41 -7.19
CA ALA A 209 -0.47 13.98 -5.79
C ALA A 209 -0.36 12.44 -5.69
N LEU A 210 0.64 11.87 -6.38
CA LEU A 210 0.92 10.43 -6.48
C LEU A 210 2.42 10.14 -6.34
N GLU A 211 2.84 9.70 -5.15
CA GLU A 211 4.25 9.45 -4.78
C GLU A 211 4.95 8.45 -5.70
N GLN A 212 4.23 7.43 -6.19
CA GLN A 212 4.80 6.41 -7.08
C GLN A 212 5.25 6.95 -8.44
N LEU A 213 4.81 8.15 -8.84
CA LEU A 213 5.32 8.79 -10.06
C LEU A 213 6.77 9.23 -9.93
N ARG A 214 7.28 9.44 -8.71
CA ARG A 214 8.71 9.73 -8.46
C ARG A 214 9.61 8.61 -8.95
N VAL A 215 9.17 7.36 -8.80
CA VAL A 215 9.90 6.18 -9.28
C VAL A 215 9.97 6.18 -10.79
N LEU A 216 8.84 6.35 -11.48
CA LEU A 216 8.79 6.36 -12.94
C LEU A 216 9.59 7.55 -13.51
N TYR A 217 9.46 8.72 -12.90
CA TYR A 217 10.16 9.94 -13.32
C TYR A 217 11.68 9.78 -13.32
N ASN A 218 12.22 9.05 -12.34
CA ASN A 218 13.66 8.78 -12.22
C ASN A 218 14.09 7.51 -12.98
N GLY A 219 13.26 6.99 -13.90
CA GLY A 219 13.59 5.83 -14.72
C GLY A 219 13.47 4.48 -14.01
N GLY A 220 12.93 4.46 -12.80
CA GLY A 220 12.59 3.25 -12.08
C GLY A 220 11.41 2.51 -12.74
N LYS A 221 11.29 1.23 -12.43
CA LYS A 221 10.26 0.34 -12.95
C LYS A 221 9.41 -0.20 -11.82
N ILE A 222 8.10 -0.14 -12.02
CA ILE A 222 7.10 -0.65 -11.10
C ILE A 222 6.42 -1.85 -11.75
N HIS A 223 6.42 -2.99 -11.06
CA HIS A 223 5.58 -4.13 -11.48
C HIS A 223 4.12 -3.89 -11.10
N VAL A 224 3.18 -4.20 -11.99
CA VAL A 224 1.74 -4.09 -11.74
C VAL A 224 1.06 -5.38 -12.18
N ALA A 225 0.29 -6.00 -11.29
CA ALA A 225 -0.52 -7.17 -11.61
C ALA A 225 -1.98 -6.98 -11.19
N VAL A 226 -2.89 -7.64 -11.89
CA VAL A 226 -4.30 -7.68 -11.49
C VAL A 226 -4.43 -8.49 -10.20
N ALA A 227 -5.15 -7.93 -9.22
CA ALA A 227 -5.37 -8.55 -7.92
C ALA A 227 -6.15 -9.87 -8.06
N VAL A 228 -5.74 -10.89 -7.28
CA VAL A 228 -6.42 -12.21 -7.30
C VAL A 228 -7.69 -12.29 -6.45
N ALA A 229 -7.99 -11.22 -5.71
CA ALA A 229 -9.14 -11.07 -4.85
C ALA A 229 -9.52 -9.59 -4.81
N GLU A 230 -10.76 -9.29 -4.43
CA GLU A 230 -11.20 -7.92 -4.20
C GLU A 230 -10.41 -7.31 -3.03
N ALA A 231 -9.95 -6.08 -3.23
CA ALA A 231 -9.30 -5.27 -2.22
C ALA A 231 -10.29 -4.92 -1.10
N GLY A 232 -9.74 -4.64 0.07
CA GLY A 232 -10.51 -4.20 1.22
C GLY A 232 -11.06 -2.78 1.05
N LEU A 233 -11.59 -2.26 2.15
CA LEU A 233 -12.05 -0.89 2.26
C LEU A 233 -10.99 -0.04 2.96
N GLY A 234 -10.45 0.94 2.24
CA GLY A 234 -9.64 2.00 2.84
C GLY A 234 -10.49 2.89 3.74
N ILE A 235 -10.08 3.07 5.00
CA ILE A 235 -10.79 3.93 5.96
C ILE A 235 -10.12 5.30 5.95
N ASP A 236 -10.75 6.32 5.37
CA ASP A 236 -10.19 7.68 5.36
C ASP A 236 -11.14 8.74 5.93
N THR A 237 -12.42 8.41 5.98
CA THR A 237 -13.50 9.29 6.38
C THR A 237 -14.41 8.65 7.43
N ALA A 238 -15.30 9.44 8.01
CA ALA A 238 -16.30 8.92 8.94
C ALA A 238 -17.29 7.99 8.24
N GLU A 239 -17.58 8.25 6.97
CA GLU A 239 -18.42 7.44 6.10
C GLU A 239 -17.80 6.06 5.86
N ASP A 240 -16.50 5.97 5.56
CA ASP A 240 -15.80 4.68 5.40
C ASP A 240 -15.84 3.86 6.69
N LEU A 241 -15.61 4.52 7.83
CA LEU A 241 -15.68 3.86 9.14
C LEU A 241 -17.10 3.36 9.45
N ALA A 242 -18.13 4.12 9.06
CA ALA A 242 -19.52 3.69 9.21
C ALA A 242 -19.83 2.48 8.31
N MET A 243 -19.36 2.48 7.06
CA MET A 243 -19.49 1.34 6.14
C MET A 243 -18.80 0.09 6.71
N ALA A 244 -17.57 0.22 7.22
CA ALA A 244 -16.84 -0.89 7.84
C ALA A 244 -17.54 -1.47 9.06
N ARG A 245 -18.22 -0.63 9.86
CA ARG A 245 -19.02 -1.06 11.02
C ARG A 245 -20.35 -1.69 10.63
N ALA A 246 -20.91 -1.33 9.48
CA ALA A 246 -22.16 -1.88 8.95
C ALA A 246 -21.96 -3.21 8.19
N GLY A 247 -20.77 -3.43 7.63
CA GLY A 247 -20.39 -4.68 6.96
C GLY A 247 -20.36 -5.86 7.94
N ASN A 248 -21.24 -6.84 7.71
CA ASN A 248 -21.32 -8.11 8.43
C ASN A 248 -20.36 -9.13 7.83
#